data_AF-A0A9E1BBL7-F1
#
_entry.id   AF-A0A9E1BBL7-F1
#
_cell.length_a   1.000
_cell.length_b   1.000
_cell.length_c   1.000
_cell.angle_alpha   90.00
_cell.angle_beta   90.00
_cell.angle_gamma   90.00
#
_symmetry.space_group_name_H-M   'P 1'
#
loop_
_entity.id
_entity.type
_entity.pdbx_description
1 polymer ?
#
loop_
_entity_poly.entity_id
_entity_poly.type
_entity_poly.pdbx_seq_one_letter_code
_entity_poly.pdbx_strand_id
1 'polypeptide(L)'
;MISIKDTEKYNINPKILIGDAFETAYTRYAEEQPITPPDITMPIFTGISMALLCILFILTGLEYTNEKTTWFALSIVCIALGVYSAMKYIKKNKQYKNAAGKPSTIKSKREKFFSLFQKQGEELPETMLAGEMLKIVSPIIGKQNDQVNNNAIREISEDLARINNPTLMICKLVNPCGKIFDQAKRRLYFKEENGKFVFFDSDWMKPKGEIICEENDIVSFGEFSKYSGINPSGGKIRQDAIIVEAQDSEYHIYFEFQSESLPQLKKIFSSKKEKK
;
A
#
# COMPACT_ATOMS: atom_id res chain seq x y z
N MET A 1 21.46 17.35 -23.17
CA MET A 1 20.42 17.60 -24.19
C MET A 1 19.06 17.30 -23.57
N ILE A 2 18.17 18.28 -23.58
CA ILE A 2 16.83 18.19 -23.00
C ILE A 2 15.98 17.27 -23.87
N SER A 3 15.30 16.32 -23.23
CA SER A 3 14.40 15.38 -23.89
C SER A 3 13.00 15.46 -23.30
N ILE A 4 11.99 15.61 -24.15
CA ILE A 4 10.58 15.61 -23.76
C ILE A 4 9.92 14.36 -24.34
N LYS A 5 9.34 13.52 -23.48
CA LYS A 5 8.74 12.25 -23.87
C LYS A 5 7.41 12.04 -23.17
N ASP A 6 6.56 11.19 -23.73
CA ASP A 6 5.39 10.66 -23.02
C ASP A 6 5.87 9.83 -21.83
N THR A 7 5.14 9.84 -20.72
CA THR A 7 5.57 9.14 -19.50
C THR A 7 4.85 7.81 -19.37
N GLU A 8 5.64 6.75 -19.23
CA GLU A 8 5.14 5.40 -18.97
C GLU A 8 5.16 5.06 -17.48
N LYS A 9 5.63 5.98 -16.64
CA LYS A 9 5.92 5.74 -15.22
C LYS A 9 4.70 5.38 -14.36
N TYR A 10 3.51 5.73 -14.84
CA TYR A 10 2.24 5.41 -14.19
C TYR A 10 1.59 4.13 -14.74
N ASN A 11 2.19 3.52 -15.77
CA ASN A 11 1.74 2.23 -16.26
C ASN A 11 2.22 1.14 -15.31
N ILE A 12 1.28 0.29 -14.91
CA ILE A 12 1.52 -0.87 -14.08
C ILE A 12 1.06 -2.12 -14.80
N ASN A 13 1.64 -3.26 -14.43
CA ASN A 13 1.08 -4.55 -14.78
C ASN A 13 0.11 -4.99 -13.68
N PRO A 14 -1.21 -4.95 -13.93
CA PRO A 14 -2.20 -5.26 -12.91
C PRO A 14 -2.14 -6.73 -12.47
N LYS A 15 -1.78 -7.66 -13.36
CA LYS A 15 -1.66 -9.08 -13.04
C LYS A 15 -0.52 -9.33 -12.05
N ILE A 16 0.61 -8.65 -12.23
CA ILE A 16 1.76 -8.73 -11.30
C ILE A 16 1.38 -8.10 -9.95
N LEU A 17 0.85 -6.88 -9.96
CA LEU A 17 0.46 -6.17 -8.72
C LEU A 17 -0.53 -6.98 -7.86
N ILE A 18 -1.57 -7.54 -8.48
CA ILE A 18 -2.57 -8.38 -7.79
C ILE A 18 -1.93 -9.67 -7.27
N GLY A 19 -1.05 -10.30 -8.08
CA GLY A 19 -0.36 -11.52 -7.72
C GLY A 19 0.53 -11.34 -6.51
N ASP A 20 1.41 -10.34 -6.53
CA ASP A 20 2.39 -10.09 -5.48
C ASP A 20 1.70 -9.72 -4.16
N ALA A 21 0.65 -8.89 -4.22
CA ALA A 21 -0.14 -8.54 -3.04
C ALA A 21 -0.87 -9.75 -2.44
N PHE A 22 -1.40 -10.64 -3.28
CA PHE A 22 -2.03 -11.87 -2.81
C PHE A 22 -1.02 -12.80 -2.13
N GLU A 23 0.12 -13.08 -2.77
CA GLU A 23 1.15 -13.96 -2.23
C GLU A 23 1.72 -13.41 -0.91
N THR A 24 1.93 -12.09 -0.84
CA THR A 24 2.41 -11.43 0.39
C THR A 24 1.39 -11.54 1.52
N ALA A 25 0.13 -11.21 1.26
CA ALA A 25 -0.94 -11.32 2.26
C ALA A 25 -1.17 -12.79 2.69
N TYR A 26 -1.09 -13.73 1.76
CA TYR A 26 -1.27 -15.15 2.03
C TYR A 26 -0.12 -15.71 2.87
N THR A 27 1.12 -15.34 2.55
CA THR A 27 2.31 -15.75 3.30
C THR A 27 2.24 -15.27 4.75
N ARG A 28 1.93 -13.98 4.98
CA ARG A 28 1.72 -13.43 6.33
C ARG A 28 0.59 -14.17 7.06
N TYR A 29 -0.52 -14.43 6.39
CA TYR A 29 -1.63 -15.20 6.97
C TYR A 29 -1.21 -16.62 7.35
N ALA A 30 -0.39 -17.29 6.52
CA ALA A 30 0.10 -18.64 6.75
C ALA A 30 1.08 -18.70 7.93
N GLU A 31 1.95 -17.70 8.08
CA GLU A 31 2.86 -17.56 9.23
C GLU A 31 2.11 -17.40 10.56
N GLU A 32 0.96 -16.71 10.55
CA GLU A 32 0.11 -16.52 11.73
C GLU A 32 -0.70 -17.78 12.11
N GLN A 33 -0.74 -18.80 11.25
CA GLN A 33 -1.52 -20.00 11.54
C GLN A 33 -0.82 -20.94 12.54
N PRO A 34 -1.59 -21.67 13.36
CA PRO A 34 -1.02 -22.70 14.23
C PRO A 34 -0.38 -23.82 13.41
N ILE A 35 0.94 -23.95 13.52
CA ILE A 35 1.77 -24.95 12.80
C ILE A 35 1.81 -26.30 13.52
N THR A 36 1.50 -26.32 14.82
CA THR A 36 1.48 -27.53 15.65
C THR A 36 0.05 -27.97 15.94
N PRO A 37 -0.25 -29.28 15.87
CA PRO A 37 -1.55 -29.78 16.27
C PRO A 37 -1.81 -29.42 17.74
N PRO A 38 -3.05 -29.03 18.10
CA PRO A 38 -3.36 -28.78 19.50
C PRO A 38 -3.15 -30.05 20.32
N ASP A 39 -2.59 -29.90 21.53
CA ASP A 39 -2.38 -31.02 22.43
C ASP A 39 -3.70 -31.70 22.80
N ILE A 40 -3.81 -32.98 22.45
CA ILE A 40 -4.96 -33.85 22.73
C ILE A 40 -4.97 -34.32 24.18
N THR A 41 -3.80 -34.41 24.82
CA THR A 41 -3.68 -34.99 26.16
C THR A 41 -4.27 -34.07 27.22
N MET A 42 -4.07 -32.75 27.09
CA MET A 42 -4.60 -31.74 28.00
C MET A 42 -6.14 -31.74 28.14
N PRO A 43 -6.96 -31.72 27.07
CA PRO A 43 -8.43 -31.77 27.19
C PRO A 43 -8.93 -33.13 27.69
N ILE A 44 -8.27 -34.24 27.36
CA ILE A 44 -8.60 -35.57 27.90
C ILE A 44 -8.38 -35.58 29.41
N PHE A 45 -7.21 -35.17 29.87
CA PHE A 45 -6.89 -35.13 31.30
C PHE A 45 -7.79 -34.17 32.08
N THR A 46 -8.07 -33.00 31.49
CA THR A 46 -9.02 -32.03 32.07
C THR A 46 -10.43 -32.61 32.14
N GLY A 47 -10.90 -33.28 31.08
CA GLY A 47 -12.21 -33.92 31.04
C GLY A 47 -12.37 -35.03 32.09
N ILE A 48 -11.36 -35.91 32.21
CA ILE A 48 -11.33 -36.97 33.22
C ILE A 48 -11.32 -36.37 34.64
N SER A 49 -10.47 -35.38 34.89
CA SER A 49 -10.35 -34.73 36.21
C SER A 49 -11.65 -34.02 36.62
N MET A 50 -12.28 -33.29 35.69
CA MET A 50 -13.56 -32.62 35.95
C MET A 50 -14.70 -33.62 36.15
N ALA A 51 -14.73 -34.74 35.41
CA ALA A 51 -15.74 -35.78 35.61
C ALA A 51 -15.61 -36.44 36.99
N LEU A 52 -14.38 -36.75 37.43
CA LEU A 52 -14.12 -37.29 38.76
C LEU A 52 -14.55 -36.31 39.87
N LEU A 53 -14.24 -35.01 39.71
CA LEU A 53 -14.69 -33.97 40.64
C LEU A 53 -16.21 -33.81 40.67
N CYS A 54 -16.89 -33.89 39.52
CA CYS A 54 -18.36 -33.88 39.47
C CYS A 54 -18.95 -35.03 40.29
N ILE A 55 -18.43 -36.24 40.09
CA ILE A 55 -18.91 -37.43 40.82
C ILE A 55 -18.68 -37.26 42.31
N LEU A 56 -17.50 -36.80 42.72
CA LEU A 56 -17.20 -36.52 44.12
C LEU A 56 -18.17 -35.50 44.73
N PHE A 57 -18.39 -34.36 44.07
CA PHE A 57 -19.30 -33.33 44.58
C PHE A 57 -20.76 -33.79 44.63
N ILE A 58 -21.23 -34.60 43.67
CA ILE A 58 -22.57 -35.20 43.73
C ILE A 58 -22.68 -36.14 44.93
N LEU A 59 -21.69 -37.01 45.16
CA LEU A 59 -21.68 -37.92 46.31
C LEU A 59 -21.65 -37.15 47.63
N THR A 60 -20.79 -36.12 47.75
CA THR A 60 -20.72 -35.26 48.95
C THR A 60 -22.04 -34.52 49.18
N GLY A 61 -22.71 -34.03 48.14
CA GLY A 61 -24.02 -33.38 48.26
C GLY A 61 -25.15 -34.32 48.67
N LEU A 62 -25.02 -35.62 48.42
CA LEU A 62 -25.95 -36.64 48.90
C LEU A 62 -25.71 -37.00 50.37
N GLU A 63 -24.47 -36.93 50.84
CA GLU A 63 -24.07 -37.24 52.21
C GLU A 63 -24.30 -36.05 53.17
N TYR A 64 -24.02 -34.81 52.73
CA TYR A 64 -24.16 -33.59 53.51
C TYR A 64 -25.36 -32.74 53.06
N THR A 65 -26.54 -33.15 53.51
CA THR A 65 -27.84 -32.59 53.06
C THR A 65 -28.05 -31.11 53.41
N ASN A 66 -27.42 -30.59 54.47
CA ASN A 66 -27.52 -29.18 54.86
C ASN A 66 -26.83 -28.21 53.88
N GLU A 67 -25.86 -28.69 53.08
CA GLU A 67 -25.10 -27.89 52.12
C GLU A 67 -25.28 -28.37 50.67
N LYS A 68 -26.30 -29.20 50.45
CA LYS A 68 -26.59 -29.88 49.19
C LYS A 68 -26.48 -28.96 47.97
N THR A 69 -27.07 -27.77 48.05
CA THR A 69 -27.11 -26.78 46.97
C THR A 69 -25.72 -26.34 46.51
N THR A 70 -24.78 -26.16 47.44
CA THR A 70 -23.40 -25.73 47.16
C THR A 70 -22.63 -26.81 46.41
N TRP A 71 -22.74 -28.07 46.83
CA TRP A 71 -22.06 -29.21 46.20
C TRP A 71 -22.60 -29.51 44.79
N PHE A 72 -23.92 -29.41 44.60
CA PHE A 72 -24.49 -29.51 43.25
C PHE A 72 -24.10 -28.33 42.36
N ALA A 73 -23.98 -27.11 42.88
CA ALA A 73 -23.48 -25.97 42.10
C ALA A 73 -22.03 -26.17 41.65
N LEU A 74 -21.15 -26.66 42.52
CA LEU A 74 -19.76 -27.00 42.17
C LEU A 74 -19.68 -28.09 41.09
N SER A 75 -20.58 -29.07 41.15
CA SER A 75 -20.70 -30.12 40.11
C SER A 75 -21.03 -29.52 38.74
N ILE A 76 -21.97 -28.57 38.69
CA ILE A 76 -22.34 -27.87 37.44
C ILE A 76 -21.15 -27.05 36.90
N VAL A 77 -20.38 -26.39 37.78
CA VAL A 77 -19.18 -25.65 37.38
C VAL A 77 -18.13 -26.58 36.75
N CYS A 78 -17.90 -27.77 37.32
CA CYS A 78 -16.99 -28.76 36.74
C CYS A 78 -17.44 -29.23 35.35
N ILE A 79 -18.74 -29.46 35.14
CA ILE A 79 -19.30 -29.79 33.80
C ILE A 79 -19.03 -28.63 32.82
N ALA A 80 -19.30 -27.39 33.23
CA ALA A 80 -19.11 -26.21 32.38
C ALA A 80 -17.64 -26.01 31.97
N LEU A 81 -16.70 -26.22 32.90
CA LEU A 81 -15.26 -26.14 32.62
C LEU A 81 -14.78 -27.27 31.68
N GLY A 82 -15.30 -28.48 31.86
CA GLY A 82 -15.04 -29.60 30.94
C GLY A 82 -15.51 -29.31 29.51
N VAL A 83 -16.75 -28.83 29.36
CA VAL A 83 -17.32 -28.43 28.07
C VAL A 83 -16.53 -27.28 27.43
N TYR A 84 -16.15 -26.26 28.22
CA TYR A 84 -15.34 -25.14 27.75
C TYR A 84 -13.99 -25.60 27.18
N SER A 85 -13.28 -26.49 27.90
CA SER A 85 -11.99 -27.04 27.46
C SER A 85 -12.14 -27.82 26.15
N ALA A 86 -13.17 -28.66 26.04
CA ALA A 86 -13.47 -29.42 24.83
C ALA A 86 -13.77 -28.49 23.63
N MET A 87 -14.61 -27.46 23.82
CA MET A 87 -14.90 -26.48 22.77
C MET A 87 -13.65 -25.71 22.32
N LYS A 88 -12.79 -25.33 23.26
CA LYS A 88 -11.51 -24.65 22.97
C LYS A 88 -10.59 -25.54 22.13
N TYR A 89 -10.50 -26.83 22.46
CA TYR A 89 -9.74 -27.81 21.68
C TYR A 89 -10.32 -27.98 20.26
N ILE A 90 -11.63 -28.18 20.13
CA ILE A 90 -12.31 -28.32 18.81
C ILE A 90 -12.04 -27.09 17.93
N LYS A 91 -12.13 -25.88 18.49
CA LYS A 91 -11.86 -24.63 17.77
C LYS A 91 -10.41 -24.58 17.27
N LYS A 92 -9.43 -24.90 18.12
CA LYS A 92 -8.01 -24.94 17.73
C LYS A 92 -7.71 -26.02 16.70
N ASN A 93 -8.32 -27.20 16.82
CA ASN A 93 -8.12 -28.30 15.87
C ASN A 93 -8.72 -27.97 14.50
N LYS A 94 -9.88 -27.31 14.48
CA LYS A 94 -10.49 -26.79 13.23
C LYS A 94 -9.58 -25.74 12.58
N GLN A 95 -8.99 -24.83 13.36
CA GLN A 95 -8.03 -23.84 12.86
C GLN A 95 -6.77 -24.52 12.29
N TYR A 96 -6.17 -25.46 13.02
CA TYR A 96 -5.01 -26.24 12.55
C TYR A 96 -5.29 -27.00 11.23
N LYS A 97 -6.42 -27.69 11.13
CA LYS A 97 -6.80 -28.41 9.90
C LYS A 97 -7.06 -27.47 8.71
N ASN A 98 -7.59 -26.27 8.97
CA ASN A 98 -7.81 -25.26 7.94
C ASN A 98 -6.50 -24.57 7.51
N ALA A 99 -5.56 -24.41 8.44
CA ALA A 99 -4.22 -23.85 8.24
C ALA A 99 -3.30 -24.78 7.46
N ALA A 100 -3.34 -26.08 7.73
CA ALA A 100 -2.58 -27.12 7.03
C ALA A 100 -3.09 -27.37 5.59
N GLY A 101 -3.72 -26.39 4.95
CA GLY A 101 -4.39 -26.47 3.67
C GLY A 101 -3.47 -26.99 2.56
N LYS A 102 -4.00 -27.93 1.76
CA LYS A 102 -3.30 -28.53 0.61
C LYS A 102 -2.95 -27.45 -0.44
N PRO A 103 -1.84 -27.58 -1.19
CA PRO A 103 -1.46 -26.64 -2.26
C PRO A 103 -2.58 -26.32 -3.27
N SER A 104 -3.50 -27.26 -3.49
CA SER A 104 -4.69 -27.06 -4.35
C SER A 104 -5.64 -25.97 -3.85
N THR A 105 -5.63 -25.64 -2.56
CA THR A 105 -6.46 -24.57 -2.00
C THR A 105 -5.89 -23.18 -2.24
N ILE A 106 -4.57 -23.03 -2.31
CA ILE A 106 -3.91 -21.74 -2.59
C ILE A 106 -4.24 -21.29 -4.01
N LYS A 107 -4.05 -22.18 -4.99
CA LYS A 107 -4.36 -21.89 -6.40
C LYS A 107 -5.82 -21.46 -6.58
N SER A 108 -6.76 -22.19 -5.98
CA SER A 108 -8.19 -21.83 -6.04
C SER A 108 -8.51 -20.51 -5.34
N LYS A 109 -7.85 -20.21 -4.20
CA LYS A 109 -8.00 -18.91 -3.52
C LYS A 109 -7.46 -17.75 -4.35
N ARG A 110 -6.30 -17.95 -5.00
CA ARG A 110 -5.69 -16.98 -5.90
C ARG A 110 -6.61 -16.70 -7.10
N GLU A 111 -7.12 -17.73 -7.76
CA GLU A 111 -8.08 -17.57 -8.88
C GLU A 111 -9.33 -16.78 -8.45
N LYS A 112 -9.90 -17.09 -7.29
CA LYS A 112 -11.03 -16.32 -6.73
C LYS A 112 -10.66 -14.88 -6.43
N PHE A 113 -9.47 -14.63 -5.88
CA PHE A 113 -8.99 -13.27 -5.62
C PHE A 113 -8.85 -12.46 -6.91
N PHE A 114 -8.24 -13.03 -7.95
CA PHE A 114 -8.10 -12.40 -9.26
C PHE A 114 -9.45 -12.04 -9.89
N SER A 115 -10.46 -12.90 -9.70
CA SER A 115 -11.81 -12.65 -10.22
C SER A 115 -12.48 -11.39 -9.65
N LEU A 116 -12.04 -10.88 -8.49
CA LEU A 116 -12.55 -9.63 -7.90
C LEU A 116 -12.24 -8.39 -8.76
N PHE A 117 -11.22 -8.48 -9.61
CA PHE A 117 -10.72 -7.35 -10.41
C PHE A 117 -11.17 -7.40 -11.87
N GLN A 118 -11.75 -8.53 -12.32
CA GLN A 118 -12.27 -8.69 -13.66
C GLN A 118 -13.69 -8.13 -13.73
N LYS A 119 -13.89 -7.00 -14.41
CA LYS A 119 -15.24 -6.50 -14.70
C LYS A 119 -15.81 -7.29 -15.88
N GLN A 120 -17.00 -7.86 -15.69
CA GLN A 120 -17.80 -8.45 -16.78
C GLN A 120 -17.12 -9.59 -17.57
N GLY A 121 -16.13 -10.26 -16.99
CA GLY A 121 -15.41 -11.36 -17.64
C GLY A 121 -14.31 -10.92 -18.62
N GLU A 122 -14.01 -9.63 -18.71
CA GLU A 122 -12.86 -9.14 -19.47
C GLU A 122 -11.56 -9.37 -18.68
N GLU A 123 -10.54 -9.89 -19.37
CA GLU A 123 -9.21 -10.01 -18.78
C GLU A 123 -8.60 -8.64 -18.52
N LEU A 124 -7.87 -8.53 -17.41
CA LEU A 124 -7.05 -7.35 -17.14
C LEU A 124 -5.97 -7.21 -18.22
N PRO A 125 -5.74 -6.00 -18.75
CA PRO A 125 -4.71 -5.76 -19.75
C PRO A 125 -3.30 -6.02 -19.19
N GLU A 126 -2.32 -6.21 -20.06
CA GLU A 126 -0.92 -6.38 -19.64
C GLU A 126 -0.33 -5.11 -19.01
N THR A 127 -0.82 -3.96 -19.44
CA THR A 127 -0.42 -2.64 -18.93
C THR A 127 -1.65 -1.77 -18.76
N MET A 128 -1.76 -1.04 -17.65
CA MET A 128 -2.78 -0.02 -17.44
C MET A 128 -2.25 1.13 -16.58
N LEU A 129 -2.89 2.28 -16.65
CA LEU A 129 -2.57 3.38 -15.73
C LEU A 129 -2.94 3.00 -14.30
N ALA A 130 -2.08 3.33 -13.35
CA ALA A 130 -2.34 3.17 -11.91
C ALA A 130 -3.68 3.81 -11.50
N GLY A 131 -4.10 4.88 -12.19
CA GLY A 131 -5.39 5.56 -11.98
C GLY A 131 -6.62 4.81 -12.40
N GLU A 132 -6.49 4.02 -13.45
CA GLU A 132 -7.54 3.12 -13.85
C GLU A 132 -7.63 1.95 -12.87
N MET A 133 -6.49 1.44 -12.41
CA MET A 133 -6.47 0.38 -11.41
C MET A 133 -7.04 0.84 -10.08
N LEU A 134 -6.72 2.06 -9.62
CA LEU A 134 -7.29 2.60 -8.38
C LEU A 134 -8.83 2.68 -8.45
N LYS A 135 -9.40 3.00 -9.61
CA LYS A 135 -10.86 2.98 -9.81
C LYS A 135 -11.48 1.58 -9.72
N ILE A 136 -10.71 0.53 -10.01
CA ILE A 136 -11.12 -0.88 -9.84
C ILE A 136 -10.99 -1.30 -8.37
N VAL A 137 -9.89 -0.92 -7.71
CA VAL A 137 -9.57 -1.31 -6.33
C VAL A 137 -10.43 -0.58 -5.31
N SER A 138 -10.61 0.74 -5.44
CA SER A 138 -11.28 1.57 -4.41
C SER A 138 -12.66 1.06 -4.00
N PRO A 139 -13.54 0.60 -4.94
CA PRO A 139 -14.85 0.08 -4.57
C PRO A 139 -14.84 -1.23 -3.79
N ILE A 140 -13.75 -2.01 -3.79
CA ILE A 140 -13.67 -3.34 -3.16
C ILE A 140 -12.90 -3.34 -1.83
N ILE A 141 -12.24 -2.23 -1.47
CA ILE A 141 -11.54 -2.06 -0.18
C ILE A 141 -12.50 -2.27 0.99
N GLY A 142 -12.11 -3.13 1.94
CA GLY A 142 -12.87 -3.38 3.17
C GLY A 142 -14.20 -4.11 2.98
N LYS A 143 -14.50 -4.61 1.77
CA LYS A 143 -15.74 -5.32 1.46
C LYS A 143 -15.61 -6.84 1.40
N GLN A 144 -14.41 -7.39 1.62
CA GLN A 144 -14.21 -8.84 1.59
C GLN A 144 -14.45 -9.44 2.97
N ASN A 145 -14.98 -10.66 3.01
CA ASN A 145 -15.15 -11.40 4.27
C ASN A 145 -13.89 -12.21 4.65
N ASP A 146 -13.02 -12.47 3.68
CA ASP A 146 -11.76 -13.20 3.88
C ASP A 146 -10.63 -12.23 4.24
N GLN A 147 -9.90 -12.54 5.31
CA GLN A 147 -8.81 -11.70 5.84
C GLN A 147 -7.66 -11.56 4.85
N VAL A 148 -7.30 -12.61 4.12
CA VAL A 148 -6.22 -12.56 3.11
C VAL A 148 -6.61 -11.60 2.00
N ASN A 149 -7.84 -11.71 1.50
CA ASN A 149 -8.32 -10.83 0.44
C ASN A 149 -8.38 -9.36 0.87
N ASN A 150 -8.83 -9.06 2.09
CA ASN A 150 -8.84 -7.69 2.62
C ASN A 150 -7.42 -7.12 2.74
N ASN A 151 -6.48 -7.92 3.27
CA ASN A 151 -5.09 -7.51 3.42
C ASN A 151 -4.43 -7.27 2.06
N ALA A 152 -4.63 -8.16 1.09
CA ALA A 152 -4.10 -8.02 -0.26
C ALA A 152 -4.67 -6.78 -0.97
N ILE A 153 -5.98 -6.53 -0.89
CA ILE A 153 -6.59 -5.32 -1.47
C ILE A 153 -6.03 -4.05 -0.83
N ARG A 154 -5.80 -4.06 0.49
CA ARG A 154 -5.18 -2.94 1.20
C ARG A 154 -3.75 -2.68 0.72
N GLU A 155 -2.96 -3.73 0.54
CA GLU A 155 -1.59 -3.64 0.02
C GLU A 155 -1.56 -3.05 -1.40
N ILE A 156 -2.45 -3.51 -2.29
CA ILE A 156 -2.62 -2.91 -3.63
C ILE A 156 -2.97 -1.42 -3.52
N SER A 157 -3.89 -1.05 -2.62
CA SER A 157 -4.27 0.35 -2.45
C SER A 157 -3.12 1.22 -1.93
N GLU A 158 -2.30 0.70 -1.02
CA GLU A 158 -1.13 1.39 -0.47
C GLU A 158 -0.05 1.57 -1.55
N ASP A 159 0.18 0.55 -2.39
CA ASP A 159 1.10 0.64 -3.54
C ASP A 159 0.65 1.70 -4.55
N LEU A 160 -0.62 1.68 -4.93
CA LEU A 160 -1.18 2.69 -5.82
C LEU A 160 -1.11 4.10 -5.21
N ALA A 161 -1.37 4.23 -3.91
CA ALA A 161 -1.27 5.52 -3.22
C ALA A 161 0.17 6.07 -3.24
N ARG A 162 1.18 5.20 -3.07
CA ARG A 162 2.61 5.57 -3.17
C ARG A 162 3.00 6.02 -4.58
N ILE A 163 2.46 5.37 -5.61
CA ILE A 163 2.68 5.77 -7.01
C ILE A 163 2.10 7.17 -7.27
N ASN A 164 0.93 7.48 -6.68
CA ASN A 164 0.22 8.74 -6.93
C ASN A 164 0.79 9.93 -6.16
N ASN A 165 1.32 9.68 -4.96
CA ASN A 165 1.87 10.70 -4.07
C ASN A 165 3.33 10.34 -3.72
N PRO A 166 4.24 10.35 -4.71
CA PRO A 166 5.63 10.10 -4.43
C PRO A 166 6.18 11.19 -3.51
N THR A 167 7.06 10.81 -2.59
CA THR A 167 7.74 11.73 -1.66
C THR A 167 8.84 12.52 -2.39
N LEU A 168 8.43 13.35 -3.34
CA LEU A 168 9.31 14.11 -4.23
C LEU A 168 8.98 15.60 -4.20
N MET A 169 9.96 16.43 -4.55
CA MET A 169 9.73 17.86 -4.70
C MET A 169 8.74 18.12 -5.84
N ILE A 170 7.87 19.11 -5.65
CA ILE A 170 6.91 19.55 -6.66
C ILE A 170 7.38 20.89 -7.20
N CYS A 171 7.37 21.02 -8.53
CA CYS A 171 7.58 22.28 -9.22
C CYS A 171 6.45 22.55 -10.22
N LYS A 172 6.42 23.76 -10.78
CA LYS A 172 5.53 24.12 -11.89
C LYS A 172 6.37 24.52 -13.09
N LEU A 173 6.00 23.99 -14.26
CA LEU A 173 6.53 24.47 -15.52
C LEU A 173 6.10 25.93 -15.73
N VAL A 174 7.03 26.85 -15.99
CA VAL A 174 6.72 28.28 -16.12
C VAL A 174 6.31 28.65 -17.55
N ASN A 175 6.93 28.04 -18.54
CA ASN A 175 6.69 28.27 -19.95
C ASN A 175 6.40 26.95 -20.68
N PRO A 176 5.52 26.94 -21.70
CA PRO A 176 5.27 25.75 -22.50
C PRO A 176 6.55 25.27 -23.18
N CYS A 177 6.67 23.96 -23.38
CA CYS A 177 7.78 23.35 -24.11
C CYS A 177 7.32 22.15 -24.94
N GLY A 178 7.63 22.19 -26.23
CA GLY A 178 7.23 21.15 -27.18
C GLY A 178 5.70 21.00 -27.33
N LYS A 179 5.28 19.86 -27.88
CA LYS A 179 3.84 19.54 -28.10
C LYS A 179 3.18 18.90 -26.88
N ILE A 180 3.96 18.21 -26.05
CA ILE A 180 3.46 17.49 -24.86
C ILE A 180 3.07 18.48 -23.76
N PHE A 181 3.95 19.44 -23.47
CA PHE A 181 3.71 20.50 -22.49
C PHE A 181 3.37 21.82 -23.19
N ASP A 182 2.28 21.82 -23.93
CA ASP A 182 1.71 22.97 -24.65
C ASP A 182 1.10 24.06 -23.75
N GLN A 183 1.00 23.80 -22.44
CA GLN A 183 0.45 24.70 -21.45
C GLN A 183 1.45 24.93 -20.32
N ALA A 184 1.55 26.18 -19.89
CA ALA A 184 2.32 26.57 -18.72
C ALA A 184 1.60 26.22 -17.41
N LYS A 185 2.32 26.38 -16.29
CA LYS A 185 1.90 26.10 -14.91
C LYS A 185 1.50 24.65 -14.63
N ARG A 186 1.84 23.71 -15.53
CA ARG A 186 1.69 22.27 -15.26
C ARG A 186 2.55 21.91 -14.04
N ARG A 187 1.93 21.22 -13.08
CA ARG A 187 2.62 20.74 -11.88
C ARG A 187 3.38 19.46 -12.22
N LEU A 188 4.65 19.40 -11.85
CA LEU A 188 5.54 18.28 -12.11
C LEU A 188 6.18 17.83 -10.78
N TYR A 189 6.43 16.54 -10.66
CA TYR A 189 7.35 16.01 -9.66
C TYR A 189 8.78 16.07 -10.19
N PHE A 190 9.73 16.38 -9.30
CA PHE A 190 11.15 16.46 -9.60
C PHE A 190 11.92 15.36 -8.86
N LYS A 191 12.80 14.66 -9.58
CA LYS A 191 13.77 13.72 -9.00
C LYS A 191 15.08 13.74 -9.77
N GLU A 192 16.14 13.28 -9.11
CA GLU A 192 17.40 12.91 -9.74
C GLU A 192 17.41 11.40 -9.97
N GLU A 193 17.78 10.96 -11.17
CA GLU A 193 17.85 9.55 -11.55
C GLU A 193 19.04 9.31 -12.48
N ASN A 194 20.00 8.48 -12.05
CA ASN A 194 21.19 8.12 -12.82
C ASN A 194 21.97 9.33 -13.37
N GLY A 195 22.15 10.38 -12.55
CA GLY A 195 22.82 11.62 -12.94
C GLY A 195 22.01 12.52 -13.90
N LYS A 196 20.72 12.23 -14.08
CA LYS A 196 19.78 13.06 -14.85
C LYS A 196 18.74 13.68 -13.95
N PHE A 197 18.27 14.85 -14.35
CA PHE A 197 17.19 15.58 -13.70
C PHE A 197 15.89 15.31 -14.45
N VAL A 198 14.93 14.70 -13.75
CA VAL A 198 13.66 14.25 -14.35
C VAL A 198 12.51 15.02 -13.73
N PHE A 199 11.75 15.72 -14.58
CA PHE A 199 10.54 16.43 -14.24
C PHE A 199 9.36 15.74 -14.91
N PHE A 200 8.49 15.08 -14.15
CA PHE A 200 7.41 14.28 -14.71
C PHE A 200 6.05 14.72 -14.20
N ASP A 201 5.00 14.51 -14.98
CA ASP A 201 3.67 15.03 -14.70
C ASP A 201 3.15 14.60 -13.33
N SER A 202 2.64 15.54 -12.53
CA SER A 202 2.00 15.23 -11.24
C SER A 202 0.56 14.73 -11.37
N ASP A 203 -0.07 14.93 -12.54
CA ASP A 203 -1.39 14.40 -12.85
C ASP A 203 -1.28 12.97 -13.37
N TRP A 204 -1.19 12.03 -12.44
CA TRP A 204 -1.06 10.61 -12.70
C TRP A 204 -2.32 9.97 -13.34
N MET A 205 -3.48 10.64 -13.27
CA MET A 205 -4.73 10.16 -13.89
C MET A 205 -4.74 10.37 -15.40
N LYS A 206 -4.12 11.45 -15.86
CA LYS A 206 -3.94 11.80 -17.28
C LYS A 206 -2.54 12.39 -17.47
N PRO A 207 -1.51 11.56 -17.32
CA PRO A 207 -0.15 12.06 -17.36
C PRO A 207 0.19 12.48 -18.79
N LYS A 208 0.79 13.66 -18.96
CA LYS A 208 1.22 14.14 -20.28
C LYS A 208 2.59 13.58 -20.65
N GLY A 209 3.56 13.69 -19.77
CA GLY A 209 4.93 13.31 -20.10
C GLY A 209 5.96 13.59 -19.03
N GLU A 210 7.21 13.58 -19.44
CA GLU A 210 8.37 13.92 -18.66
C GLU A 210 9.40 14.72 -19.46
N ILE A 211 10.10 15.60 -18.75
CA ILE A 211 11.20 16.41 -19.24
C ILE A 211 12.46 15.89 -18.54
N ILE A 212 13.42 15.43 -19.32
CA ILE A 212 14.68 14.88 -18.85
C ILE A 212 15.78 15.85 -19.25
N CYS A 213 16.52 16.35 -18.26
CA CYS A 213 17.66 17.24 -18.44
C CYS A 213 18.93 16.54 -17.94
N GLU A 214 20.03 16.72 -18.64
CA GLU A 214 21.35 16.41 -18.09
C GLU A 214 21.80 17.52 -17.15
N GLU A 215 22.82 17.22 -16.35
CA GLU A 215 23.34 18.20 -15.41
C GLU A 215 23.80 19.49 -16.11
N ASN A 216 24.43 19.37 -17.27
CA ASN A 216 24.94 20.49 -18.05
C ASN A 216 23.83 21.35 -18.69
N ASP A 217 22.62 20.81 -18.83
CA ASP A 217 21.48 21.57 -19.35
C ASP A 217 20.91 22.50 -18.26
N ILE A 218 21.23 22.29 -16.98
CA ILE A 218 20.87 23.22 -15.90
C ILE A 218 21.86 24.38 -15.88
N VAL A 219 21.36 25.57 -16.23
CA VAL A 219 22.18 26.79 -16.37
C VAL A 219 22.30 27.52 -15.04
N SER A 220 21.18 27.70 -14.35
CA SER A 220 21.15 28.48 -13.12
C SER A 220 19.96 28.12 -12.25
N PHE A 221 20.05 28.48 -10.97
CA PHE A 221 18.91 28.48 -10.07
C PHE A 221 18.98 29.68 -9.11
N GLY A 222 17.85 30.13 -8.57
CA GLY A 222 17.82 31.23 -7.61
C GLY A 222 16.42 31.81 -7.41
N GLU A 223 16.31 32.83 -6.57
CA GLU A 223 15.03 33.50 -6.34
C GLU A 223 14.51 34.17 -7.62
N PHE A 224 13.19 34.11 -7.84
CA PHE A 224 12.54 34.71 -9.01
C PHE A 224 12.87 36.20 -9.17
N SER A 225 13.01 36.93 -8.06
CA SER A 225 13.38 38.35 -8.01
C SER A 225 14.70 38.68 -8.75
N LYS A 226 15.56 37.68 -8.96
CA LYS A 226 16.89 37.81 -9.60
C LYS A 226 16.86 37.51 -11.09
N TYR A 227 15.72 37.11 -11.64
CA TYR A 227 15.56 36.85 -13.06
C TYR A 227 14.87 38.03 -13.75
N SER A 228 15.50 38.58 -14.78
CA SER A 228 14.91 39.58 -15.66
C SER A 228 14.28 38.90 -16.87
N GLY A 229 13.05 39.28 -17.22
CA GLY A 229 12.45 38.91 -18.52
C GLY A 229 11.82 37.52 -18.59
N ILE A 230 11.64 36.81 -17.47
CA ILE A 230 10.78 35.62 -17.46
C ILE A 230 9.34 36.09 -17.64
N ASN A 231 8.74 35.78 -18.79
CA ASN A 231 7.36 36.11 -19.08
C ASN A 231 6.49 34.85 -18.87
N PRO A 232 5.89 34.65 -17.68
CA PRO A 232 5.14 33.44 -17.41
C PRO A 232 3.90 33.41 -18.31
N SER A 233 3.81 32.40 -19.17
CA SER A 233 2.57 32.11 -19.85
C SER A 233 1.58 31.57 -18.79
N GLY A 234 0.34 32.07 -18.74
CA GLY A 234 -0.69 31.47 -17.89
C GLY A 234 -0.68 31.82 -16.39
N GLY A 235 -0.08 32.93 -15.96
CA GLY A 235 -0.33 33.52 -14.62
C GLY A 235 0.92 34.03 -13.89
N LYS A 236 0.73 34.67 -12.72
CA LYS A 236 1.85 35.24 -11.93
C LYS A 236 2.72 34.14 -11.32
N ILE A 237 4.04 34.35 -11.30
CA ILE A 237 4.99 33.57 -10.49
C ILE A 237 4.99 34.17 -9.07
N ARG A 238 5.12 33.32 -8.04
CA ARG A 238 5.25 33.79 -6.66
C ARG A 238 6.55 34.58 -6.50
N GLN A 239 6.50 35.70 -5.77
CA GLN A 239 7.68 36.57 -5.60
C GLN A 239 8.85 35.87 -4.89
N ASP A 240 8.53 34.96 -3.98
CA ASP A 240 9.49 34.17 -3.21
C ASP A 240 9.83 32.82 -3.88
N ALA A 241 9.33 32.56 -5.09
CA ALA A 241 9.61 31.30 -5.77
C ALA A 241 11.09 31.14 -6.09
N ILE A 242 11.55 29.89 -6.07
CA ILE A 242 12.86 29.53 -6.60
C ILE A 242 12.69 29.08 -8.04
N ILE A 243 13.45 29.69 -8.95
CA ILE A 243 13.49 29.32 -10.36
C ILE A 243 14.68 28.41 -10.59
N VAL A 244 14.45 27.33 -11.34
CA VAL A 244 15.51 26.52 -11.95
C VAL A 244 15.41 26.73 -13.46
N GLU A 245 16.50 27.14 -14.07
CA GLU A 245 16.63 27.42 -15.50
C GLU A 245 17.37 26.26 -16.18
N ALA A 246 16.69 25.62 -17.13
CA ALA A 246 17.26 24.61 -18.01
C ALA A 246 17.30 25.14 -19.44
N GLN A 247 18.42 24.96 -20.14
CA GLN A 247 18.58 25.43 -21.51
C GLN A 247 19.50 24.50 -22.31
N ASP A 248 19.10 24.24 -23.55
CA ASP A 248 19.96 23.67 -24.59
C ASP A 248 19.77 24.42 -25.92
N SER A 249 20.17 23.81 -27.04
CA SER A 249 20.04 24.41 -28.36
C SER A 249 18.60 24.56 -28.86
N GLU A 250 17.66 23.80 -28.31
CA GLU A 250 16.26 23.74 -28.78
C GLU A 250 15.27 24.32 -27.76
N TYR A 251 15.58 24.20 -26.48
CA TYR A 251 14.67 24.53 -25.39
C TYR A 251 15.29 25.50 -24.40
N HIS A 252 14.46 26.42 -23.90
CA HIS A 252 14.76 27.29 -22.76
C HIS A 252 13.58 27.21 -21.79
N ILE A 253 13.76 26.52 -20.67
CA ILE A 253 12.68 26.10 -19.78
C ILE A 253 12.96 26.63 -18.37
N TYR A 254 11.91 27.14 -17.72
CA TYR A 254 11.96 27.55 -16.33
C TYR A 254 11.01 26.71 -15.48
N PHE A 255 11.46 26.32 -14.30
CA PHE A 255 10.69 25.59 -13.30
C PHE A 255 10.55 26.41 -12.03
N GLU A 256 9.31 26.62 -11.58
CA GLU A 256 8.96 27.30 -10.33
C GLU A 256 8.86 26.28 -9.19
N PHE A 257 9.75 26.40 -8.20
CA PHE A 257 9.73 25.67 -6.94
C PHE A 257 9.28 26.58 -5.78
N GLN A 258 8.89 25.95 -4.68
CA GLN A 258 8.58 26.66 -3.44
C GLN A 258 9.87 27.14 -2.76
N SER A 259 9.80 28.25 -2.01
CA SER A 259 10.93 28.80 -1.26
C SER A 259 11.57 27.78 -0.30
N GLU A 260 10.75 26.95 0.35
CA GLU A 260 11.18 25.86 1.22
C GLU A 260 12.04 24.78 0.53
N SER A 261 11.98 24.66 -0.81
CA SER A 261 12.80 23.71 -1.56
C SER A 261 14.24 24.17 -1.73
N LEU A 262 14.55 25.46 -1.50
CA LEU A 262 15.87 26.05 -1.74
C LEU A 262 17.05 25.26 -1.11
N PRO A 263 17.00 24.82 0.17
CA PRO A 263 18.11 24.09 0.77
C PRO A 263 18.39 22.75 0.08
N GLN A 264 17.35 22.08 -0.44
CA GLN A 264 17.50 20.84 -1.18
C GLN A 264 18.05 21.10 -2.58
N LEU A 265 17.51 22.12 -3.27
CA LEU A 265 18.01 22.52 -4.59
C LEU A 265 19.48 22.95 -4.55
N LYS A 266 19.94 23.62 -3.49
CA LYS A 266 21.37 23.96 -3.29
C LYS A 266 22.27 22.73 -3.20
N LYS A 267 21.77 21.64 -2.61
CA LYS A 267 22.53 20.38 -2.53
C LYS A 267 22.60 19.69 -3.89
N ILE A 268 21.48 19.68 -4.61
CA ILE A 268 21.36 19.00 -5.90
C ILE A 268 22.12 19.75 -7.00
N PHE A 269 22.04 21.08 -7.01
CA PHE A 269 22.68 21.94 -8.00
C PHE A 269 23.93 22.63 -7.46
N SER A 270 24.68 21.98 -6.56
CA SER A 270 25.82 22.60 -5.88
C SER A 270 26.95 23.06 -6.83
N SER A 271 27.04 22.44 -8.01
CA SER A 271 27.98 22.77 -9.08
C SER A 271 27.51 23.91 -9.99
N LYS A 272 26.27 24.39 -9.84
CA LYS A 272 25.61 25.32 -10.78
C LYS A 272 25.57 26.74 -10.25
N LYS A 273 25.40 27.68 -11.17
CA LYS A 273 25.35 29.11 -10.88
C LYS A 273 24.09 29.45 -10.08
N GLU A 274 24.27 29.79 -8.81
CA GLU A 274 23.23 30.43 -8.00
C GLU A 274 23.13 31.91 -8.37
N LYS A 275 21.94 32.36 -8.82
CA LYS A 275 21.66 33.79 -8.99
C LYS A 275 21.35 34.40 -7.62
N LYS A 276 22.29 35.19 -7.11
CA LYS A 276 22.21 35.90 -5.82
C LYS A 276 21.68 37.32 -5.99
#